data_AF-A0A6A2X273-F1
#
_entry.id   AF-A0A6A2X273-F1
#
_cell.length_a   1.000
_cell.length_b   1.000
_cell.length_c   1.000
_cell.angle_alpha   90.00
_cell.angle_beta   90.00
_cell.angle_gamma   90.00
#
_symmetry.space_group_name_H-M   'P 1'
#
loop_
_entity.id
_entity.type
_entity.pdbx_description
1 polymer ?
#
loop_
_entity_poly.entity_id
_entity_poly.type
_entity_poly.pdbx_seq_one_letter_code
_entity_poly.pdbx_strand_id
1 'polypeptide(L)'
;MAFRLSNNLVGILNFITFLLSIPILGAGIWLSREGVTECERFLDKPVIVIGVFLMLVSLAGLIGACCRVTWLLWLYLVVMFLLIVLGIVFTIFAFAVTNKGAGETLSGKGYKEYRLGDYSNWLQKRVTDGKNWNKIKSCLADSKVCTDFHDKYLNVSVTEFYQEHLSSVQSGCCKPSNDCQFNYVGPTNWTRGSADSVNPDCNLWDNNLDTLCFDCESCKAGFIDNLRSSWKKVAVVNIVFLVFLIVVYSVGCCAFRNNRRDNYYQQPWKP
;
A
#
# COMPACT_ATOMS: atom_id res chain seq x y z
N MET A 1 -40.70 5.91 -15.16
CA MET A 1 -39.53 6.80 -15.36
C MET A 1 -38.23 6.26 -14.72
N ALA A 2 -38.29 5.55 -13.59
CA ALA A 2 -37.13 4.91 -12.95
C ALA A 2 -36.35 3.90 -13.84
N PHE A 3 -37.03 3.31 -14.83
CA PHE A 3 -36.49 2.30 -15.75
C PHE A 3 -35.20 2.72 -16.49
N ARG A 4 -35.13 4.00 -16.90
CA ARG A 4 -33.97 4.53 -17.64
C ARG A 4 -32.88 5.04 -16.69
N LEU A 5 -33.24 5.43 -15.46
CA LEU A 5 -32.31 6.07 -14.55
C LEU A 5 -31.26 5.08 -14.01
N SER A 6 -31.67 3.88 -13.60
CA SER A 6 -30.74 2.87 -13.06
C SER A 6 -29.78 2.32 -14.10
N ASN A 7 -30.26 1.96 -15.30
CA ASN A 7 -29.40 1.48 -16.39
C ASN A 7 -28.47 2.58 -16.89
N ASN A 8 -28.96 3.82 -17.02
CA ASN A 8 -28.10 4.95 -17.40
C ASN A 8 -27.04 5.25 -16.33
N LEU A 9 -27.41 5.18 -15.04
CA LEU A 9 -26.47 5.39 -13.94
C LEU A 9 -25.38 4.31 -13.90
N VAL A 10 -25.75 3.03 -14.05
CA VAL A 10 -24.78 1.92 -14.14
C VAL A 10 -23.85 2.12 -15.34
N GLY A 11 -24.40 2.52 -16.49
CA GLY A 11 -23.61 2.82 -17.69
C GLY A 11 -22.63 3.97 -17.47
N ILE A 12 -23.07 5.10 -16.91
CA ILE A 12 -22.24 6.28 -16.63
C ILE A 12 -21.12 5.93 -15.64
N LEU A 13 -21.46 5.25 -14.53
CA LEU A 13 -20.47 4.88 -13.52
C LEU A 13 -19.42 3.92 -14.10
N ASN A 14 -19.83 2.93 -14.87
CA ASN A 14 -18.90 2.03 -15.53
C ASN A 14 -18.04 2.74 -16.59
N PHE A 15 -18.61 3.70 -17.32
CA PHE A 15 -17.86 4.52 -18.28
C PHE A 15 -16.77 5.36 -17.59
N ILE A 16 -17.09 5.98 -16.45
CA ILE A 16 -16.09 6.73 -15.66
C ILE A 16 -14.99 5.78 -15.17
N THR A 17 -15.33 4.60 -14.64
CA THR A 17 -14.32 3.62 -14.20
C THR A 17 -13.44 3.12 -15.34
N PHE A 18 -14.00 2.97 -16.55
CA PHE A 18 -13.24 2.64 -17.74
C PHE A 18 -12.23 3.75 -18.07
N LEU A 19 -12.66 5.01 -18.08
CA LEU A 19 -11.76 6.15 -18.33
C LEU A 19 -10.63 6.24 -17.29
N LEU A 20 -10.92 5.92 -16.02
CA LEU A 20 -9.90 5.88 -14.96
C LEU A 20 -8.94 4.68 -15.10
N SER A 21 -9.37 3.57 -15.70
CA SER A 21 -8.49 2.40 -15.91
C SER A 21 -7.38 2.65 -16.93
N ILE A 22 -7.61 3.54 -17.91
CA ILE A 22 -6.65 3.88 -18.97
C ILE A 22 -5.36 4.51 -18.40
N PRO A 23 -5.40 5.60 -17.59
CA PRO A 23 -4.18 6.16 -17.01
C PRO A 23 -3.51 5.20 -16.02
N ILE A 24 -4.26 4.35 -15.31
CA ILE A 24 -3.68 3.31 -14.43
C ILE A 24 -2.85 2.31 -15.24
N LEU A 25 -3.40 1.82 -16.36
CA LEU A 25 -2.68 0.94 -17.29
C LEU A 25 -1.47 1.64 -17.91
N GLY A 26 -1.63 2.89 -18.35
CA GLY A 26 -0.54 3.69 -18.89
C GLY A 26 0.61 3.83 -17.90
N ALA A 27 0.30 4.15 -16.64
CA ALA A 27 1.28 4.23 -15.56
C ALA A 27 1.97 2.88 -15.32
N GLY A 28 1.23 1.77 -15.29
CA GLY A 28 1.81 0.44 -15.11
C GLY A 28 2.75 0.03 -16.26
N ILE A 29 2.37 0.30 -17.51
CA ILE A 29 3.20 0.01 -18.69
C ILE A 29 4.46 0.89 -18.72
N TRP A 30 4.32 2.18 -18.41
CA TRP A 30 5.46 3.09 -18.23
C TRP A 30 6.44 2.55 -17.20
N LEU A 31 5.95 2.16 -16.02
CA LEU A 31 6.77 1.60 -14.95
C LEU A 31 7.51 0.32 -15.37
N SER A 32 6.90 -0.50 -16.23
CA SER A 32 7.53 -1.72 -16.76
C SER A 32 8.63 -1.43 -17.79
N ARG A 33 8.55 -0.29 -18.51
CA ARG A 33 9.48 0.10 -19.58
C ARG A 33 10.61 0.99 -19.07
N GLU A 34 10.26 2.08 -18.40
CA GLU A 34 11.20 3.08 -17.90
C GLU A 34 11.56 2.89 -16.42
N GLY A 35 11.07 1.86 -15.73
CA GLY A 35 11.47 1.57 -14.35
C GLY A 35 12.99 1.41 -14.25
N VAL A 36 13.66 2.43 -13.70
CA VAL A 36 15.12 2.50 -13.57
C VAL A 36 15.56 1.71 -12.35
N THR A 37 14.69 1.65 -11.33
CA THR A 37 14.97 1.05 -10.03
C THR A 37 14.29 -0.32 -9.88
N GLU A 38 14.89 -1.22 -9.10
CA GLU A 38 14.28 -2.51 -8.74
C GLU A 38 12.94 -2.32 -8.00
N CYS A 39 12.74 -1.16 -7.39
CA CYS A 39 11.53 -0.82 -6.65
C CYS A 39 10.36 -0.44 -7.57
N GLU A 40 10.65 0.33 -8.62
CA GLU A 40 9.66 0.62 -9.67
C GLU A 40 9.22 -0.66 -10.38
N ARG A 41 10.18 -1.54 -10.71
CA ARG A 41 9.88 -2.87 -11.27
C ARG A 41 9.13 -3.81 -10.35
N PHE A 42 9.11 -3.56 -9.04
CA PHE A 42 8.29 -4.36 -8.13
C PHE A 42 6.80 -3.99 -8.22
N LEU A 43 6.48 -2.76 -8.64
CA LEU A 43 5.13 -2.21 -8.68
C LEU A 43 4.44 -2.34 -10.05
N ASP A 44 5.16 -2.63 -11.13
CA ASP A 44 4.61 -2.63 -12.49
C ASP A 44 3.49 -3.69 -12.70
N LYS A 45 3.78 -4.95 -12.37
CA LYS A 45 2.88 -6.09 -12.51
C LYS A 45 1.58 -5.92 -11.73
N PRO A 46 1.59 -5.58 -10.42
CA PRO A 46 0.35 -5.40 -9.69
C PRO A 46 -0.49 -4.24 -10.25
N VAL A 47 0.13 -3.14 -10.66
CA VAL A 47 -0.59 -1.99 -11.25
C VAL A 47 -1.23 -2.36 -12.59
N ILE A 48 -0.50 -3.04 -13.49
CA ILE A 48 -1.03 -3.51 -14.78
C ILE A 48 -2.20 -4.47 -14.58
N VAL A 49 -2.06 -5.46 -13.70
CA VAL A 49 -3.12 -6.44 -13.43
C VAL A 49 -4.40 -5.76 -12.93
N ILE A 50 -4.27 -4.79 -12.02
CA ILE A 50 -5.41 -4.01 -11.51
C ILE A 50 -6.06 -3.21 -12.65
N GLY A 51 -5.26 -2.53 -13.48
CA GLY A 51 -5.77 -1.73 -14.59
C GLY A 51 -6.54 -2.57 -15.62
N VAL A 52 -6.00 -3.73 -16.02
CA VAL A 52 -6.65 -4.63 -17.00
C VAL A 52 -7.95 -5.16 -16.42
N PHE A 53 -7.92 -5.59 -15.15
CA PHE A 53 -9.09 -6.12 -14.48
C PHE A 53 -10.22 -5.08 -14.40
N LEU A 54 -9.92 -3.85 -13.98
CA LEU A 54 -10.90 -2.76 -13.92
C LEU A 54 -11.48 -2.48 -15.31
N MET A 55 -10.64 -2.41 -16.34
CA MET A 55 -11.08 -2.18 -17.72
C MET A 55 -12.10 -3.23 -18.18
N LEU A 56 -11.83 -4.52 -17.95
CA LEU A 56 -12.72 -5.62 -18.35
C LEU A 56 -14.06 -5.57 -17.61
N VAL A 57 -14.04 -5.33 -16.30
CA VAL A 57 -15.27 -5.23 -15.49
C VAL A 57 -16.12 -4.04 -15.94
N SER A 58 -15.49 -2.89 -16.20
CA SER A 58 -16.18 -1.70 -16.69
C SER A 58 -16.81 -1.90 -18.07
N LEU A 59 -16.13 -2.57 -19.01
CA LEU A 59 -16.71 -2.91 -20.31
C LEU A 59 -17.93 -3.82 -20.17
N ALA A 60 -17.83 -4.87 -19.33
CA ALA A 60 -18.95 -5.77 -19.10
C ALA A 60 -20.17 -5.04 -18.51
N GLY A 61 -19.94 -4.11 -17.56
CA GLY A 61 -20.98 -3.26 -16.99
C GLY A 61 -21.61 -2.32 -18.02
N LEU A 62 -20.81 -1.70 -18.89
CA LEU A 62 -21.28 -0.79 -19.94
C LEU A 62 -22.13 -1.52 -20.99
N ILE A 63 -21.63 -2.65 -21.52
CA ILE A 63 -22.32 -3.46 -22.53
C ILE A 63 -23.60 -4.07 -21.92
N GLY A 64 -23.53 -4.56 -20.68
CA GLY A 64 -24.69 -5.10 -19.96
C GLY A 64 -25.80 -4.06 -19.76
N ALA A 65 -25.43 -2.81 -19.46
CA ALA A 65 -26.38 -1.70 -19.30
C ALA A 65 -26.94 -1.19 -20.64
N CYS A 66 -26.11 -1.05 -21.67
CA CYS A 66 -26.48 -0.51 -22.98
C CYS A 66 -27.34 -1.49 -23.79
N CYS A 67 -26.92 -2.75 -23.88
CA CYS A 67 -27.55 -3.76 -24.71
C CYS A 67 -28.61 -4.59 -23.96
N ARG A 68 -28.86 -4.30 -22.66
CA ARG A 68 -29.78 -5.03 -21.76
C ARG A 68 -29.58 -6.56 -21.75
N VAL A 69 -28.35 -7.01 -21.99
CA VAL A 69 -28.01 -8.44 -22.02
C VAL A 69 -28.03 -8.97 -20.58
N THR A 70 -29.08 -9.70 -20.22
CA THR A 70 -29.32 -10.19 -18.85
C THR A 70 -28.20 -11.09 -18.35
N TRP A 71 -27.61 -11.92 -19.21
CA TRP A 71 -26.48 -12.79 -18.84
C TRP A 71 -25.21 -11.99 -18.49
N LEU A 72 -24.86 -10.97 -19.27
CA LEU A 72 -23.70 -10.11 -18.98
C LEU A 72 -23.91 -9.31 -17.69
N LEU A 73 -25.12 -8.81 -17.47
CA LEU A 73 -25.46 -8.10 -16.23
C LEU A 73 -25.42 -9.03 -15.00
N TRP A 74 -25.81 -10.29 -15.16
CA TRP A 74 -25.67 -11.30 -14.11
C TRP A 74 -24.19 -11.58 -13.78
N LEU A 75 -23.36 -11.82 -14.80
CA LEU A 75 -21.92 -12.02 -14.62
C LEU A 75 -21.27 -10.81 -13.94
N TYR A 76 -21.62 -9.60 -14.37
CA TYR A 76 -21.17 -8.35 -13.74
C TYR A 76 -21.53 -8.31 -12.25
N LEU A 77 -22.76 -8.68 -11.87
CA LEU A 77 -23.17 -8.71 -10.46
C LEU A 77 -22.40 -9.76 -9.65
N VAL A 78 -22.15 -10.95 -10.21
CA VAL A 78 -21.33 -11.98 -9.55
C VAL A 78 -19.92 -11.47 -9.30
N VAL A 79 -19.28 -10.84 -10.30
CA VAL A 79 -17.93 -10.26 -10.15
C VAL A 79 -17.92 -9.16 -9.10
N MET A 80 -18.90 -8.24 -9.13
CA MET A 80 -19.04 -7.17 -8.13
C MET A 80 -19.21 -7.72 -6.71
N PHE A 81 -20.01 -8.77 -6.54
CA PHE A 81 -20.18 -9.43 -5.25
C PHE A 81 -18.85 -10.03 -4.74
N LEU A 82 -18.10 -10.73 -5.61
CA LEU A 82 -16.79 -11.27 -5.26
C LEU A 82 -15.79 -10.18 -4.87
N LEU A 83 -15.79 -9.03 -5.55
CA LEU A 83 -14.94 -7.88 -5.22
C LEU A 83 -15.28 -7.29 -3.85
N ILE A 84 -16.55 -7.17 -3.51
CA ILE A 84 -16.99 -6.70 -2.19
C ILE A 84 -16.50 -7.67 -1.11
N VAL A 85 -16.72 -8.98 -1.28
CA VAL A 85 -16.27 -10.00 -0.32
C VAL A 85 -14.75 -9.98 -0.14
N LEU A 86 -14.00 -9.96 -1.25
CA LEU A 86 -12.54 -9.92 -1.22
C LEU A 86 -12.03 -8.63 -0.56
N GLY A 87 -12.66 -7.48 -0.85
CA GLY A 87 -12.31 -6.21 -0.23
C GLY A 87 -12.55 -6.21 1.27
N ILE A 88 -13.66 -6.81 1.76
CA ILE A 88 -13.93 -6.96 3.20
C ILE A 88 -12.91 -7.87 3.87
N VAL A 89 -12.58 -9.02 3.26
CA VAL A 89 -11.56 -9.93 3.79
C VAL A 89 -10.21 -9.23 3.86
N PHE A 90 -9.85 -8.48 2.82
CA PHE A 90 -8.62 -7.69 2.78
C PHE A 90 -8.58 -6.61 3.86
N THR A 91 -9.66 -5.85 4.10
CA THR A 91 -9.66 -4.84 5.18
C THR A 91 -9.47 -5.47 6.55
N ILE A 92 -10.20 -6.55 6.86
CA ILE A 92 -10.06 -7.27 8.13
C ILE A 92 -8.62 -7.76 8.30
N PHE A 93 -8.06 -8.38 7.27
CA PHE A 93 -6.69 -8.85 7.27
C PHE A 93 -5.69 -7.72 7.47
N ALA A 94 -5.83 -6.61 6.74
CA ALA A 94 -4.95 -5.45 6.83
C ALA A 94 -4.96 -4.87 8.25
N PHE A 95 -6.12 -4.72 8.89
CA PHE A 95 -6.20 -4.27 10.28
C PHE A 95 -5.60 -5.30 11.24
N ALA A 96 -5.88 -6.60 11.06
CA ALA A 96 -5.35 -7.66 11.93
C ALA A 96 -3.81 -7.67 11.96
N VAL A 97 -3.15 -7.57 10.79
CA VAL A 97 -1.68 -7.59 10.71
C VAL A 97 -1.04 -6.26 11.12
N THR A 98 -1.77 -5.14 10.97
CA THR A 98 -1.28 -3.79 11.31
C THR A 98 -1.71 -3.29 12.69
N ASN A 99 -2.44 -4.08 13.48
CA ASN A 99 -2.88 -3.64 14.80
C ASN A 99 -1.69 -3.49 15.75
N LYS A 100 -0.81 -4.51 15.78
CA LYS A 100 0.42 -4.52 16.59
C LYS A 100 1.53 -3.66 15.99
N GLY A 101 2.47 -3.27 16.84
CA GLY A 101 3.60 -2.41 16.53
C GLY A 101 3.31 -0.96 16.92
N ALA A 102 4.26 -0.33 17.59
CA ALA A 102 4.33 1.11 17.75
C ALA A 102 5.79 1.40 18.08
N GLY A 103 6.42 2.34 17.37
CA GLY A 103 7.74 2.79 17.77
C GLY A 103 7.72 3.29 19.21
N GLU A 104 8.76 2.96 19.97
CA GLU A 104 8.98 3.40 21.33
C GLU A 104 9.33 4.89 21.34
N THR A 105 8.66 5.65 22.19
CA THR A 105 8.97 7.07 22.41
C THR A 105 10.09 7.20 23.41
N LEU A 106 11.10 8.01 23.07
CA LEU A 106 12.23 8.26 23.95
C LEU A 106 12.08 9.63 24.62
N SER A 107 12.43 9.71 25.90
CA SER A 107 12.43 10.96 26.65
C SER A 107 13.37 11.98 26.02
N GLY A 108 12.85 13.16 25.70
CA GLY A 108 13.62 14.25 25.09
C GLY A 108 13.97 14.06 23.61
N LYS A 109 13.34 13.12 22.90
CA LYS A 109 13.49 12.93 21.45
C LYS A 109 12.18 13.15 20.70
N GLY A 110 12.22 13.85 19.56
CA GLY A 110 11.11 14.06 18.62
C GLY A 110 10.84 12.87 17.70
N TYR A 111 11.69 11.85 17.72
CA TYR A 111 11.56 10.62 16.94
C TYR A 111 11.37 9.39 17.83
N LYS A 112 10.99 8.29 17.19
CA LYS A 112 10.74 6.99 17.84
C LYS A 112 11.86 5.99 17.52
N GLU A 113 11.97 4.98 18.35
CA GLU A 113 12.81 3.80 18.15
C GLU A 113 11.95 2.60 17.77
N TYR A 114 12.44 1.72 16.92
CA TYR A 114 11.62 0.66 16.32
C TYR A 114 12.30 -0.68 16.57
N ARG A 115 11.62 -1.58 17.29
CA ARG A 115 12.10 -2.95 17.50
C ARG A 115 11.28 -3.94 16.69
N LEU A 116 11.95 -4.90 16.06
CA LEU A 116 11.32 -5.85 15.16
C LEU A 116 10.27 -6.72 15.89
N GLY A 117 10.53 -7.04 17.16
CA GLY A 117 9.66 -7.84 18.03
C GLY A 117 8.29 -7.22 18.33
N ASP A 118 8.12 -5.92 18.17
CA ASP A 118 6.85 -5.23 18.49
C ASP A 118 5.75 -5.46 17.44
N TYR A 119 6.14 -5.94 16.25
CA TYR A 119 5.27 -6.11 15.10
C TYR A 119 4.67 -7.52 15.02
N SER A 120 3.63 -7.70 14.21
CA SER A 120 3.01 -9.02 14.03
C SER A 120 3.97 -10.01 13.36
N ASN A 121 3.93 -11.29 13.77
CA ASN A 121 4.75 -12.35 13.19
C ASN A 121 4.63 -12.44 11.66
N TRP A 122 3.46 -12.09 11.11
CA TRP A 122 3.25 -12.04 9.67
C TRP A 122 4.12 -10.99 8.98
N LEU A 123 4.23 -9.79 9.57
CA LEU A 123 5.07 -8.71 9.04
C LEU A 123 6.56 -9.02 9.23
N GLN A 124 6.94 -9.53 10.40
CA GLN A 124 8.32 -9.92 10.67
C GLN A 124 8.81 -10.92 9.63
N LYS A 125 8.02 -11.97 9.32
CA LYS A 125 8.39 -12.99 8.33
C LYS A 125 8.69 -12.43 6.93
N ARG A 126 8.16 -11.25 6.58
CA ARG A 126 8.43 -10.60 5.27
C ARG A 126 9.83 -10.01 5.18
N VAL A 127 10.40 -9.56 6.29
CA VAL A 127 11.73 -8.94 6.34
C VAL A 127 12.82 -9.88 6.89
N THR A 128 12.43 -10.99 7.52
CA THR A 128 13.39 -12.02 7.96
C THR A 128 13.83 -12.93 6.81
N ASP A 129 13.05 -13.03 5.72
CA ASP A 129 13.45 -13.76 4.52
C ASP A 129 14.53 -12.96 3.75
N GLY A 130 15.77 -13.46 3.80
CA GLY A 130 16.94 -12.78 3.22
C GLY A 130 16.81 -12.45 1.73
N LYS A 131 16.11 -13.28 0.93
CA LYS A 131 15.92 -12.99 -0.50
C LYS A 131 14.97 -11.81 -0.71
N ASN A 132 13.93 -11.70 0.11
CA ASN A 132 12.98 -10.59 0.04
C ASN A 132 13.62 -9.31 0.61
N TRP A 133 14.33 -9.44 1.73
CA TRP A 133 15.02 -8.30 2.34
C TRP A 133 16.07 -7.70 1.41
N ASN A 134 16.85 -8.50 0.69
CA ASN A 134 17.86 -7.98 -0.24
C ASN A 134 17.26 -7.06 -1.32
N LYS A 135 16.05 -7.36 -1.81
CA LYS A 135 15.32 -6.50 -2.77
C LYS A 135 14.78 -5.23 -2.12
N ILE A 136 14.30 -5.33 -0.88
CA ILE A 136 13.81 -4.18 -0.12
C ILE A 136 14.98 -3.25 0.24
N LYS A 137 16.08 -3.82 0.70
CA LYS A 137 17.33 -3.13 1.00
C LYS A 137 17.87 -2.39 -0.22
N SER A 138 17.96 -3.05 -1.37
CA SER A 138 18.42 -2.38 -2.59
C SER A 138 17.52 -1.20 -2.95
N CYS A 139 16.21 -1.35 -2.79
CA CYS A 139 15.28 -0.24 -2.97
C CYS A 139 15.47 0.90 -1.95
N LEU A 140 15.71 0.58 -0.67
CA LEU A 140 15.93 1.59 0.36
C LEU A 140 17.21 2.39 0.11
N ALA A 141 18.29 1.72 -0.28
CA ALA A 141 19.54 2.37 -0.67
C ALA A 141 19.34 3.27 -1.91
N ASP A 142 18.67 2.75 -2.94
CA ASP A 142 18.45 3.46 -4.21
C ASP A 142 17.45 4.63 -4.09
N SER A 143 16.54 4.58 -3.11
CA SER A 143 15.58 5.66 -2.84
C SER A 143 16.23 6.97 -2.35
N LYS A 144 17.54 6.97 -2.07
CA LYS A 144 18.31 8.09 -1.52
C LYS A 144 17.78 8.66 -0.20
N VAL A 145 16.88 7.94 0.49
CA VAL A 145 16.28 8.40 1.75
C VAL A 145 17.31 8.79 2.81
N CYS A 146 18.44 8.07 2.88
CA CYS A 146 19.51 8.38 3.83
C CYS A 146 20.48 9.44 3.32
N THR A 147 20.64 9.60 2.01
CA THR A 147 21.40 10.72 1.41
C THR A 147 20.66 12.03 1.63
N ASP A 148 19.37 12.08 1.33
CA ASP A 148 18.51 13.25 1.59
C ASP A 148 18.44 13.57 3.08
N PHE A 149 18.41 12.54 3.93
CA PHE A 149 18.49 12.69 5.38
C PHE A 149 19.83 13.29 5.82
N HIS A 150 20.95 12.81 5.28
CA HIS A 150 22.27 13.36 5.55
C HIS A 150 22.29 14.85 5.19
N ASP A 151 21.99 15.18 3.94
CA ASP A 151 22.06 16.55 3.41
C ASP A 151 21.15 17.52 4.17
N LYS A 152 19.95 17.08 4.55
CA LYS A 152 19.00 17.88 5.32
C LYS A 152 19.52 18.22 6.72
N TYR A 153 20.26 17.32 7.36
CA TYR A 153 20.66 17.44 8.76
C TYR A 153 22.15 17.70 8.96
N LEU A 154 22.90 17.95 7.88
CA LEU A 154 24.36 18.16 7.87
C LEU A 154 24.85 19.19 8.91
N ASN A 155 24.17 20.33 9.02
CA ASN A 155 24.57 21.45 9.87
C ASN A 155 23.75 21.56 11.17
N VAL A 156 23.02 20.51 11.53
CA VAL A 156 22.13 20.52 12.69
C VAL A 156 22.88 20.03 13.92
N SER A 157 22.81 20.82 15.00
CA SER A 157 23.41 20.46 16.28
C SER A 157 22.71 19.24 16.88
N VAL A 158 23.40 18.47 17.74
CA VAL A 158 22.82 17.27 18.35
C VAL A 158 21.54 17.54 19.13
N THR A 159 21.44 18.70 19.80
CA THR A 159 20.28 19.11 20.58
C THR A 159 19.07 19.41 19.71
N GLU A 160 19.28 20.07 18.56
CA GLU A 160 18.23 20.33 17.58
C GLU A 160 17.84 19.04 16.86
N PHE A 161 18.81 18.22 16.48
CA PHE A 161 18.58 16.92 15.85
C PHE A 161 17.70 16.01 16.71
N TYR A 162 17.86 16.06 18.04
CA TYR A 162 17.00 15.32 18.95
C TYR A 162 15.56 15.79 18.97
N GLN A 163 15.26 17.03 18.56
CA GLN A 163 13.89 17.54 18.48
C GLN A 163 13.22 17.24 17.14
N GLU A 164 13.98 16.78 16.14
CA GLU A 164 13.47 16.51 14.81
C GLU A 164 12.50 15.32 14.74
N HIS A 165 11.49 15.47 13.89
CA HIS A 165 10.52 14.42 13.60
C HIS A 165 11.00 13.55 12.42
N LEU A 166 11.68 12.46 12.76
CA LEU A 166 12.17 11.50 11.78
C LEU A 166 11.08 10.51 11.36
N SER A 167 11.06 10.15 10.08
CA SER A 167 10.26 9.01 9.62
C SER A 167 10.77 7.69 10.22
N SER A 168 9.94 6.66 10.22
CA SER A 168 10.34 5.35 10.76
C SER A 168 11.54 4.74 10.01
N VAL A 169 11.64 4.98 8.70
CA VAL A 169 12.79 4.55 7.89
C VAL A 169 14.03 5.39 8.20
N GLN A 170 13.90 6.71 8.32
CA GLN A 170 15.03 7.58 8.67
C GLN A 170 15.64 7.21 10.02
N SER A 171 14.78 7.04 11.02
CA SER A 171 15.19 6.70 12.38
C SER A 171 15.69 5.26 12.53
N GLY A 172 15.21 4.31 11.72
CA GLY A 172 15.61 2.91 11.78
C GLY A 172 16.82 2.55 10.90
N CYS A 173 17.01 3.24 9.77
CA CYS A 173 18.03 2.88 8.77
C CYS A 173 19.19 3.88 8.67
N CYS A 174 18.93 5.18 8.89
CA CYS A 174 19.91 6.24 8.61
C CYS A 174 20.67 6.75 9.85
N LYS A 175 20.32 6.26 11.04
CA LYS A 175 21.04 6.53 12.29
C LYS A 175 21.17 5.22 13.10
N PRO A 176 22.15 5.11 14.01
CA PRO A 176 22.25 3.95 14.90
C PRO A 176 21.12 3.95 15.94
N SER A 177 20.90 2.79 16.56
CA SER A 177 20.02 2.66 17.73
C SER A 177 20.57 3.47 18.91
N ASN A 178 19.68 4.04 19.72
CA ASN A 178 20.10 4.78 20.93
C ASN A 178 20.68 3.83 21.99
N ASP A 179 20.32 2.55 21.95
CA ASP A 179 20.88 1.50 22.82
C ASP A 179 22.40 1.34 22.62
N CYS A 180 22.94 1.77 21.46
CA CYS A 180 24.37 1.73 21.16
C CYS A 180 25.20 2.79 21.89
N GLN A 181 24.57 3.87 22.36
CA GLN A 181 25.24 4.98 23.04
C GLN A 181 26.43 5.57 22.26
N PHE A 182 26.29 5.67 20.94
CA PHE A 182 27.33 6.28 20.10
C PHE A 182 27.34 7.81 20.25
N ASN A 183 28.53 8.40 20.06
CA ASN A 183 28.70 9.84 20.10
C ASN A 183 28.35 10.44 18.74
N TYR A 184 27.47 11.45 18.76
CA TYR A 184 27.05 12.19 17.58
C TYR A 184 28.23 13.00 17.01
N VAL A 185 28.54 12.78 15.74
CA VAL A 185 29.47 13.63 14.96
C VAL A 185 28.73 14.33 13.83
N GLY A 186 27.71 13.67 13.26
CA GLY A 186 26.79 14.20 12.27
C GLY A 186 25.57 13.29 12.11
N PRO A 187 24.65 13.60 11.17
CA PRO A 187 23.38 12.89 11.07
C PRO A 187 23.53 11.40 10.78
N THR A 188 24.45 11.04 9.87
CA THR A 188 24.80 9.66 9.51
C THR A 188 26.21 9.28 9.95
N ASN A 189 26.87 10.09 10.77
CA ASN A 189 28.24 9.85 11.22
C ASN A 189 28.29 9.82 12.74
N TRP A 190 28.58 8.65 13.27
CA TRP A 190 28.58 8.37 14.71
C TRP A 190 29.85 7.63 15.09
N THR A 191 30.43 7.99 16.22
CA THR A 191 31.63 7.32 16.76
C THR A 191 31.24 6.39 17.88
N ARG A 192 31.80 5.17 17.85
CA ARG A 192 31.49 4.13 18.84
C ARG A 192 31.84 4.64 20.25
N GLY A 193 30.88 4.54 21.17
CA GLY A 193 31.10 4.81 22.59
C GLY A 193 31.90 3.70 23.27
N SER A 194 32.18 3.86 24.55
CA SER A 194 32.90 2.89 25.37
C SER A 194 32.02 1.79 25.99
N ALA A 195 30.71 1.81 25.74
CA ALA A 195 29.77 0.86 26.31
C ALA A 195 29.52 -0.33 25.36
N ASP A 196 29.64 -1.55 25.91
CA ASP A 196 29.19 -2.76 25.24
C ASP A 196 27.66 -2.83 25.33
N SER A 197 27.00 -2.74 24.18
CA SER A 197 25.55 -2.88 24.10
C SER A 197 25.16 -4.33 23.79
N VAL A 198 24.01 -4.76 24.31
CA VAL A 198 23.42 -6.08 24.00
C VAL A 198 22.70 -6.04 22.64
N ASN A 199 22.45 -4.85 22.09
CA ASN A 199 21.74 -4.68 20.85
C ASN A 199 22.63 -5.09 19.65
N PRO A 200 22.24 -6.11 18.86
CA PRO A 200 23.05 -6.61 17.75
C PRO A 200 23.28 -5.57 16.64
N ASP A 201 22.40 -4.57 16.52
CA ASP A 201 22.50 -3.52 15.50
C ASP A 201 23.77 -2.66 15.65
N CYS A 202 24.31 -2.55 16.86
CA CYS A 202 25.50 -1.73 17.14
C CYS A 202 26.78 -2.28 16.51
N ASN A 203 26.78 -3.57 16.17
CA ASN A 203 27.85 -4.22 15.42
C ASN A 203 27.66 -4.14 13.89
N LEU A 204 26.43 -3.87 13.45
CA LEU A 204 26.05 -3.80 12.04
C LEU A 204 26.08 -2.37 11.48
N TRP A 205 26.07 -1.34 12.35
CA TRP A 205 26.17 0.05 11.95
C TRP A 205 27.49 0.37 11.24
N ASP A 206 27.39 1.05 10.09
CA ASP A 206 28.50 1.64 9.34
C ASP A 206 28.21 3.13 9.04
N ASN A 207 29.24 3.98 8.98
CA ASN A 207 29.09 5.40 8.60
C ASN A 207 29.10 5.59 7.06
N ASN A 208 29.36 4.55 6.28
CA ASN A 208 29.28 4.58 4.83
C ASN A 208 27.81 4.71 4.36
N LEU A 209 27.51 5.74 3.58
CA LEU A 209 26.18 6.05 3.05
C LEU A 209 25.55 4.90 2.25
N ASP A 210 26.36 4.06 1.62
CA ASP A 210 25.88 2.91 0.83
C ASP A 210 25.45 1.72 1.70
N THR A 211 25.84 1.69 2.98
CA THR A 211 25.67 0.52 3.86
C THR A 211 24.84 0.84 5.11
N LEU A 212 25.16 1.94 5.80
CA LEU A 212 24.49 2.45 7.01
C LEU A 212 23.97 1.34 7.94
N CYS A 213 22.72 1.42 8.39
CA CYS A 213 22.06 0.36 9.16
C CYS A 213 21.11 -0.49 8.29
N PHE A 214 21.33 -0.61 6.98
CA PHE A 214 20.37 -1.30 6.10
C PHE A 214 20.22 -2.80 6.39
N ASP A 215 21.15 -3.42 7.12
CA ASP A 215 21.03 -4.83 7.58
C ASP A 215 20.50 -4.98 9.01
N CYS A 216 20.36 -3.87 9.75
CA CYS A 216 19.92 -3.84 11.14
C CYS A 216 18.47 -4.28 11.31
N GLU A 217 18.15 -4.81 12.48
CA GLU A 217 16.77 -5.11 12.89
C GLU A 217 15.96 -3.83 13.06
N SER A 218 16.57 -2.73 13.52
CA SER A 218 15.95 -1.41 13.60
C SER A 218 15.50 -0.89 12.23
N CYS A 219 16.27 -1.14 11.17
CA CYS A 219 15.89 -0.73 9.81
C CYS A 219 14.74 -1.57 9.26
N LYS A 220 14.78 -2.89 9.48
CA LYS A 220 13.66 -3.81 9.18
C LYS A 220 12.38 -3.40 9.91
N ALA A 221 12.49 -3.03 11.18
CA ALA A 221 11.37 -2.55 12.00
C ALA A 221 10.84 -1.20 11.49
N GLY A 222 11.73 -0.26 11.18
CA GLY A 222 11.38 1.05 10.61
C GLY A 222 10.65 0.93 9.26
N PHE A 223 11.10 0.01 8.40
CA PHE A 223 10.41 -0.33 7.15
C PHE A 223 9.03 -0.94 7.41
N ILE A 224 8.92 -1.90 8.33
CA ILE A 224 7.63 -2.50 8.69
C ILE A 224 6.67 -1.43 9.24
N ASP A 225 7.13 -0.49 10.06
CA ASP A 225 6.26 0.57 10.57
C ASP A 225 5.77 1.50 9.47
N ASN A 226 6.63 1.83 8.50
CA ASN A 226 6.25 2.62 7.34
C ASN A 226 5.20 1.86 6.50
N LEU A 227 5.43 0.57 6.27
CA LEU A 227 4.51 -0.32 5.57
C LEU A 227 3.17 -0.41 6.29
N ARG A 228 3.19 -0.58 7.61
CA ARG A 228 2.01 -0.63 8.47
C ARG A 228 1.19 0.65 8.38
N SER A 229 1.83 1.81 8.51
CA SER A 229 1.18 3.12 8.37
C SER A 229 0.53 3.27 6.99
N SER A 230 1.25 2.85 5.95
CA SER A 230 0.75 2.86 4.57
C SER A 230 -0.43 1.92 4.37
N TRP A 231 -0.38 0.70 4.90
CA TRP A 231 -1.47 -0.28 4.86
C TRP A 231 -2.72 0.21 5.59
N LYS A 232 -2.57 0.93 6.71
CA LYS A 232 -3.71 1.57 7.38
C LYS A 232 -4.36 2.64 6.51
N LYS A 233 -3.57 3.49 5.83
CA LYS A 233 -4.09 4.47 4.87
C LYS A 233 -4.82 3.79 3.72
N VAL A 234 -4.23 2.74 3.14
CA VAL A 234 -4.84 1.94 2.07
C VAL A 234 -6.13 1.27 2.54
N ALA A 235 -6.18 0.72 3.76
CA ALA A 235 -7.38 0.13 4.32
C ALA A 235 -8.52 1.16 4.47
N VAL A 236 -8.20 2.39 4.90
CA VAL A 236 -9.18 3.49 4.98
C VAL A 236 -9.72 3.85 3.59
N VAL A 237 -8.85 3.99 2.59
CA VAL A 237 -9.28 4.22 1.19
C VAL A 237 -10.14 3.06 0.68
N ASN A 238 -9.78 1.81 1.01
CA ASN A 238 -10.54 0.64 0.61
C ASN A 238 -11.94 0.60 1.25
N ILE A 239 -12.13 1.11 2.47
CA ILE A 239 -13.47 1.25 3.07
C ILE A 239 -14.35 2.18 2.23
N VAL A 240 -13.82 3.33 1.79
CA VAL A 240 -14.55 4.26 0.92
C VAL A 240 -14.92 3.58 -0.41
N PHE A 241 -13.97 2.83 -0.99
CA PHE A 241 -14.21 2.07 -2.22
C PHE A 241 -15.27 0.98 -2.03
N LEU A 242 -15.28 0.26 -0.90
CA LEU A 242 -16.31 -0.74 -0.58
C LEU A 242 -17.70 -0.13 -0.51
N VAL A 243 -17.85 1.04 0.14
CA VAL A 243 -19.13 1.75 0.18
C VAL A 243 -19.61 2.08 -1.22
N PHE A 244 -18.71 2.59 -2.08
CA PHE A 244 -19.01 2.86 -3.47
C PHE A 244 -19.44 1.58 -4.22
N LEU A 245 -18.70 0.49 -4.10
CA LEU A 245 -19.04 -0.80 -4.72
C LEU A 245 -20.41 -1.32 -4.29
N ILE A 246 -20.76 -1.19 -3.00
CA ILE A 246 -22.07 -1.60 -2.47
C ILE A 246 -23.21 -0.78 -3.10
N VAL A 247 -23.03 0.53 -3.26
CA VAL A 247 -24.01 1.39 -3.95
C VAL A 247 -24.18 0.95 -5.41
N VAL A 248 -23.08 0.76 -6.14
CA VAL A 248 -23.11 0.30 -7.53
C VAL A 248 -23.78 -1.07 -7.65
N TYR A 249 -23.44 -2.00 -6.76
CA TYR A 249 -24.04 -3.33 -6.71
C TYR A 249 -25.54 -3.28 -6.43
N SER A 250 -25.99 -2.39 -5.53
CA SER A 250 -27.41 -2.20 -5.22
C SER A 250 -28.19 -1.68 -6.43
N VAL A 251 -27.65 -0.68 -7.14
CA VAL A 251 -28.25 -0.16 -8.38
C VAL A 251 -28.23 -1.22 -9.49
N GLY A 252 -27.13 -1.97 -9.62
CA GLY A 252 -27.01 -3.06 -10.58
C GLY A 252 -28.03 -4.18 -10.32
N CYS A 253 -28.27 -4.55 -9.06
CA CYS A 253 -29.31 -5.50 -8.68
C CYS A 253 -30.71 -4.99 -9.07
N CYS A 254 -30.99 -3.70 -8.84
CA CYS A 254 -32.23 -3.06 -9.27
C CYS A 254 -32.38 -3.10 -10.80
N ALA A 255 -31.33 -2.77 -11.55
CA ALA A 255 -31.28 -2.87 -13.01
C ALA A 255 -31.53 -4.30 -13.51
N PHE A 256 -30.91 -5.30 -12.88
CA PHE A 256 -31.05 -6.71 -13.25
C PHE A 256 -32.46 -7.24 -13.01
N ARG A 257 -33.01 -6.99 -11.80
CA ARG A 257 -34.38 -7.38 -11.47
C ARG A 257 -35.40 -6.76 -12.42
N ASN A 258 -35.17 -5.52 -12.82
CA ASN A 258 -36.01 -4.79 -13.75
C ASN A 258 -35.92 -5.36 -15.18
N ASN A 259 -34.71 -5.61 -15.72
CA ASN A 259 -34.54 -6.27 -17.02
C ASN A 259 -35.16 -7.68 -17.05
N ARG A 260 -35.11 -8.43 -15.95
CA ARG A 260 -35.76 -9.76 -15.87
C ARG A 260 -37.29 -9.67 -15.92
N ARG A 261 -37.90 -8.66 -15.29
CA ARG A 261 -39.35 -8.41 -15.37
C ARG A 261 -39.79 -8.10 -16.80
N ASP A 262 -39.06 -7.24 -17.50
CA ASP A 262 -39.37 -6.89 -18.89
C ASP A 262 -39.30 -8.09 -19.83
N ASN A 263 -38.26 -8.92 -19.69
CA ASN A 263 -38.14 -10.15 -20.47
C ASN A 263 -39.30 -11.13 -20.20
N TYR A 264 -39.84 -11.16 -18.97
CA TYR A 264 -41.00 -11.97 -18.63
C TYR A 264 -42.28 -11.44 -19.31
N TYR A 265 -42.52 -10.12 -19.30
CA TYR A 265 -43.68 -9.51 -19.97
C TYR A 265 -43.61 -9.60 -21.51
N GLN A 266 -42.42 -9.73 -22.08
CA GLN A 266 -42.22 -9.89 -23.53
C GLN A 266 -42.35 -11.34 -24.02
N GLN A 267 -42.48 -12.34 -23.14
CA GLN A 267 -42.82 -13.69 -23.58
C GLN A 267 -44.31 -13.72 -23.98
N PRO A 268 -44.65 -13.97 -25.26
CA PRO A 268 -46.04 -14.15 -25.64
C PRO A 268 -46.55 -15.40 -24.94
N TRP A 269 -47.74 -15.32 -24.35
CA TRP A 269 -48.53 -16.50 -23.97
C TRP A 269 -48.51 -17.48 -25.15
N LYS A 270 -47.76 -18.58 -25.03
CA LYS A 270 -47.96 -19.73 -25.90
C LYS A 270 -49.11 -20.53 -25.28
N PRO A 271 -50.25 -20.67 -25.99
CA PRO A 271 -51.35 -21.51 -25.53
C PRO A 271 -50.92 -22.97 -25.40
#